data_AF-A0A1P8WIK0-F1
#
_entry.id   AF-A0A1P8WIK0-F1
#
_cell.length_a   1.000
_cell.length_b   1.000
_cell.length_c   1.000
_cell.angle_alpha   90.00
_cell.angle_beta   90.00
_cell.angle_gamma   90.00
#
_symmetry.space_group_name_H-M   'P 1'
#
loop_
_entity.id
_entity.type
_entity.pdbx_description
1 polymer ?
#
loop_
_entity_poly.entity_id
_entity_poly.type
_entity_poly.pdbx_seq_one_letter_code
_entity_poly.pdbx_strand_id
1 'polypeptide(L)'
;MKFDHGKISCLSCHNAEDYDALKLADGSRIEFSDVMTLCGQCHGPQMRDYEHNVHGGMTGHWNLAWGPREKNNCVDCHNPHSPQFPKMQPTFKPRDRFLEKPH
;
A
#
# COMPACT_ATOMS: atom_id res chain seq x y z
N MET A 1 15.71 13.85 1.42
CA MET A 1 14.46 13.06 1.54
C MET A 1 13.30 13.98 1.20
N LYS A 2 12.39 13.57 0.30
CA LYS A 2 11.22 14.37 -0.10
C LYS A 2 10.02 13.92 0.74
N PHE A 3 9.33 14.87 1.35
CA PHE A 3 8.12 14.65 2.15
C PHE A 3 6.94 15.33 1.44
N ASP A 4 5.86 14.58 1.22
CA ASP A 4 4.71 14.95 0.39
C ASP A 4 3.43 14.24 0.89
N HIS A 5 3.10 14.45 2.16
CA HIS A 5 1.85 14.02 2.79
C HIS A 5 0.92 15.23 3.09
N GLY A 6 1.04 16.31 2.32
CA GLY A 6 0.21 17.51 2.45
C GLY A 6 0.30 18.16 3.84
N LYS A 7 -0.86 18.35 4.49
CA LYS A 7 -0.98 19.01 5.80
C LYS A 7 -0.89 18.06 7.00
N ILE A 8 -0.71 16.77 6.77
CA ILE A 8 -0.55 15.77 7.82
C ILE A 8 0.76 16.06 8.57
N SER A 9 0.80 15.93 9.89
CA SER A 9 2.03 16.08 10.67
C SER A 9 2.80 14.77 10.71
N CYS A 10 4.13 14.81 10.91
CA CYS A 10 4.91 13.60 11.18
C CYS A 10 4.33 12.82 12.37
N LEU A 11 3.80 13.55 13.36
CA LEU A 11 3.16 13.00 14.57
C LEU A 11 1.72 12.51 14.34
N SER A 12 1.23 12.50 13.10
CA SER A 12 -0.01 11.79 12.78
C SER A 12 0.24 10.29 12.62
N CYS A 13 1.49 9.89 12.37
CA CYS A 13 1.91 8.49 12.25
C CYS A 13 2.92 8.11 13.33
N HIS A 14 3.93 8.96 13.56
CA HIS A 14 4.98 8.71 14.54
C HIS A 14 4.54 9.07 15.96
N ASN A 15 5.01 8.29 16.92
CA ASN A 15 4.87 8.62 18.33
C ASN A 15 5.94 9.66 18.73
N ALA A 16 5.52 10.74 19.40
CA ALA A 16 6.41 11.83 19.81
C ALA A 16 7.31 11.45 20.98
N GLU A 17 6.87 10.50 21.80
CA GLU A 17 7.58 10.01 22.99
C GLU A 17 8.52 8.84 22.65
N ASP A 18 8.31 8.21 21.50
CA ASP A 18 9.06 7.04 21.03
C ASP A 18 9.07 7.01 19.49
N TYR A 19 10.13 7.54 18.88
CA TYR A 19 10.23 7.63 17.41
C TYR A 19 10.45 6.27 16.73
N ASP A 20 10.83 5.24 17.50
CA ASP A 20 10.92 3.85 17.03
C ASP A 20 9.55 3.15 17.07
N ALA A 21 8.47 3.90 17.35
CA ALA A 21 7.11 3.43 17.28
C ALA A 21 6.20 4.37 16.49
N LEU A 22 5.06 3.81 16.10
CA LEU A 22 3.96 4.54 15.52
C LEU A 22 2.89 4.78 16.61
N LYS A 23 1.93 5.65 16.31
CA LYS A 23 0.73 5.78 17.12
C LYS A 23 -0.53 5.86 16.26
N LEU A 24 -1.61 5.38 16.82
CA LEU A 24 -2.95 5.53 16.28
C LEU A 24 -3.49 6.95 16.52
N ALA A 25 -4.57 7.29 15.83
CA ALA A 25 -5.26 8.58 15.98
C ALA A 25 -5.73 8.90 17.42
N ASP A 26 -5.98 7.88 18.24
CA ASP A 26 -6.36 8.02 19.65
C ASP A 26 -5.15 8.15 20.60
N GLY A 27 -3.92 8.05 20.07
CA GLY A 27 -2.67 8.10 20.83
C GLY A 27 -2.08 6.74 21.19
N SER A 28 -2.78 5.63 20.93
CA SER A 28 -2.29 4.29 21.25
C SER A 28 -1.00 3.96 20.49
N ARG A 29 0.02 3.45 21.19
CA ARG A 29 1.30 3.02 20.58
C ARG A 29 1.09 1.73 19.78
N ILE A 30 1.71 1.66 18.60
CA ILE A 30 1.75 0.46 17.74
C ILE A 30 3.13 0.31 17.10
N GLU A 31 3.46 -0.90 16.64
CA GLU A 31 4.74 -1.18 15.99
C GLU A 31 4.72 -0.85 14.49
N PHE A 32 5.90 -0.72 13.88
CA PHE A 32 6.00 -0.56 12.43
C PHE A 32 5.43 -1.75 11.64
N SER A 33 5.35 -2.95 12.23
CA SER A 33 4.67 -4.10 11.61
C SER A 33 3.16 -3.89 11.46
N ASP A 34 2.58 -2.95 12.22
CA ASP A 34 1.14 -2.68 12.27
C ASP A 34 0.72 -1.53 11.35
N VAL A 35 1.56 -1.18 10.37
CA VAL A 35 1.29 -0.10 9.39
C VAL A 35 -0.07 -0.25 8.69
N MET A 36 -0.55 -1.47 8.47
CA MET A 36 -1.88 -1.70 7.89
C MET A 36 -2.99 -1.12 8.77
N THR A 37 -2.90 -1.36 10.08
CA THR A 37 -3.81 -0.82 11.09
C THR A 37 -3.77 0.70 11.11
N LEU A 38 -2.57 1.29 11.06
CA LEU A 38 -2.38 2.74 11.03
C LEU A 38 -3.01 3.38 9.79
N CYS A 39 -2.64 2.90 8.60
CA CYS A 39 -3.11 3.47 7.33
C CYS A 39 -4.64 3.33 7.20
N GLY A 40 -5.20 2.22 7.67
CA GLY A 40 -6.63 1.94 7.62
C GLY A 40 -7.51 2.93 8.37
N GLN A 41 -6.96 3.66 9.36
CA GLN A 41 -7.72 4.67 10.12
C GLN A 41 -8.27 5.81 9.24
N CYS A 42 -7.55 6.13 8.16
CA CYS A 42 -7.94 7.19 7.23
C CYS A 42 -8.21 6.67 5.81
N HIS A 43 -7.50 5.63 5.37
CA HIS A 43 -7.63 5.03 4.04
C HIS A 43 -8.62 3.86 4.01
N GLY A 44 -9.80 4.06 4.60
CA GLY A 44 -10.84 3.03 4.73
C GLY A 44 -11.21 2.30 3.43
N PRO A 45 -11.47 3.02 2.31
CA PRO A 45 -11.76 2.36 1.04
C PRO A 45 -10.61 1.49 0.54
N GLN A 46 -9.37 1.97 0.61
CA GLN A 46 -8.20 1.20 0.17
C GLN A 46 -7.95 -0.01 1.08
N MET A 47 -8.18 0.13 2.39
CA MET A 47 -8.07 -0.97 3.34
C MET A 47 -9.13 -2.04 3.09
N ARG A 48 -10.39 -1.65 2.85
CA ARG A 48 -11.45 -2.58 2.46
C ARG A 48 -11.11 -3.31 1.16
N ASP A 49 -10.61 -2.60 0.15
CA ASP A 49 -10.25 -3.21 -1.14
C ASP A 49 -9.03 -4.14 -0.97
N TYR A 50 -8.10 -3.77 -0.10
CA TYR A 50 -7.00 -4.63 0.31
C TYR A 50 -7.52 -5.91 0.97
N GLU A 51 -8.41 -5.86 1.96
CA GLU A 51 -8.98 -7.05 2.62
C GLU A 51 -9.65 -8.00 1.63
N HIS A 52 -10.27 -7.47 0.57
CA HIS A 52 -10.85 -8.24 -0.53
C HIS A 52 -9.85 -8.66 -1.62
N ASN A 53 -8.54 -8.53 -1.37
CA ASN A 53 -7.45 -8.94 -2.25
C ASN A 53 -7.41 -8.22 -3.62
N VAL A 54 -7.98 -7.02 -3.70
CA VAL A 54 -7.85 -6.15 -4.88
C VAL A 54 -6.46 -5.51 -4.92
N HIS A 55 -5.86 -5.28 -3.76
CA HIS A 55 -4.50 -4.73 -3.58
C HIS A 55 -3.57 -5.68 -2.83
N GLY A 56 -2.29 -5.29 -2.77
CA GLY A 56 -1.26 -6.01 -2.02
C GLY A 56 -0.88 -7.30 -2.72
N GLY A 57 -0.38 -7.22 -3.96
CA GLY A 57 0.01 -8.39 -4.76
C GLY A 57 0.69 -9.47 -3.91
N MET A 58 0.36 -10.73 -4.18
CA MET A 58 0.74 -11.86 -3.34
C MET A 58 1.82 -12.71 -3.98
N THR A 59 2.70 -13.26 -3.15
CA THR A 59 3.69 -14.26 -3.51
C THR A 59 3.44 -15.57 -2.75
N GLY A 60 4.17 -16.63 -3.09
CA GLY A 60 4.04 -17.94 -2.46
C GLY A 60 3.13 -18.91 -3.21
N HIS A 61 2.58 -19.90 -2.49
CA HIS A 61 1.94 -21.06 -3.12
C HIS A 61 0.45 -20.84 -3.37
N TRP A 62 -0.04 -21.17 -4.57
CA TRP A 62 -1.49 -21.18 -4.81
C TRP A 62 -2.19 -22.27 -3.97
N ASN A 63 -1.53 -23.41 -3.75
CA ASN A 63 -1.96 -24.49 -2.87
C ASN A 63 -1.27 -24.35 -1.51
N LEU A 64 -2.04 -24.04 -0.46
CA LEU A 64 -1.51 -23.82 0.88
C LEU A 64 -0.94 -25.08 1.54
N ALA A 65 -1.24 -26.27 1.02
CA ALA A 65 -0.59 -27.49 1.47
C ALA A 65 0.91 -27.54 1.12
N TRP A 66 1.37 -26.72 0.17
CA TRP A 66 2.76 -26.65 -0.26
C TRP A 66 3.55 -25.53 0.41
N GLY A 67 2.87 -24.62 1.11
CA GLY A 67 3.48 -23.51 1.82
C GLY A 67 2.56 -22.29 1.92
N PRO A 68 2.97 -21.27 2.68
CA PRO A 68 2.16 -20.06 2.89
C PRO A 68 2.10 -19.19 1.63
N ARG A 69 1.23 -18.18 1.72
CA ARG A 69 1.19 -17.03 0.81
C ARG A 69 1.50 -15.79 1.63
N GLU A 70 2.29 -14.92 1.04
CA GLU A 70 2.63 -13.64 1.63
C GLU A 70 1.97 -12.54 0.80
N LYS A 71 1.52 -11.51 1.51
CA LYS A 71 0.81 -10.39 0.92
C LYS A 71 1.58 -9.12 1.23
N ASN A 72 1.91 -8.37 0.19
CA ASN A 72 2.58 -7.08 0.37
C ASN A 72 1.65 -6.12 1.11
N ASN A 73 2.17 -5.38 2.07
CA ASN A 73 1.48 -4.32 2.81
C ASN A 73 1.50 -2.98 2.03
N CYS A 74 0.94 -1.92 2.64
CA CYS A 74 0.89 -0.58 2.03
C CYS A 74 2.29 -0.05 1.67
N VAL A 75 3.26 -0.18 2.57
CA VAL A 75 4.57 0.47 2.45
C VAL A 75 5.57 -0.31 1.59
N ASP A 76 5.27 -1.57 1.27
CA ASP A 76 6.04 -2.36 0.30
C ASP A 76 5.97 -1.74 -1.12
N CYS A 77 4.88 -1.03 -1.41
CA CYS A 77 4.67 -0.36 -2.70
C CYS A 77 4.63 1.17 -2.60
N HIS A 78 4.11 1.73 -1.50
CA HIS A 78 3.98 3.17 -1.30
C HIS A 78 5.06 3.71 -0.37
N ASN A 79 5.72 4.80 -0.78
CA ASN A 79 6.58 5.53 0.15
C ASN A 79 5.67 6.27 1.18
N PRO A 80 5.74 5.98 2.49
CA PRO A 80 4.87 6.62 3.48
C PRO A 80 5.06 8.14 3.56
N HIS A 81 6.21 8.65 3.15
CA HIS A 81 6.50 10.09 3.08
C HIS A 81 6.17 10.71 1.73
N SER A 82 5.78 9.94 0.72
CA SER A 82 5.34 10.43 -0.59
C SER A 82 4.47 9.36 -1.28
N PRO A 83 3.29 9.06 -0.74
CA PRO A 83 2.56 7.82 -1.05
C PRO A 83 1.92 7.81 -2.44
N GLN A 84 1.72 8.97 -3.07
CA GLN A 84 1.11 9.01 -4.39
C GLN A 84 2.02 8.37 -5.45
N PHE A 85 1.47 7.40 -6.20
CA PHE A 85 2.19 6.85 -7.36
C PHE A 85 2.40 7.93 -8.43
N PRO A 86 3.57 7.94 -9.09
CA PRO A 86 3.82 8.84 -10.19
C PRO A 86 2.84 8.58 -11.33
N LYS A 87 2.41 9.65 -12.00
CA LYS A 87 1.62 9.51 -13.23
C LYS A 87 2.46 8.79 -14.27
N MET A 88 1.92 7.73 -14.83
CA MET A 88 2.58 7.00 -15.92
C MET A 88 2.07 7.53 -17.26
N GLN A 89 2.99 7.70 -18.22
CA GLN A 89 2.61 7.99 -19.59
C GLN A 89 1.98 6.72 -20.18
N PRO A 90 0.75 6.78 -20.71
CA PRO A 90 0.14 5.65 -21.38
C PRO A 90 1.05 5.18 -22.52
N THR A 91 1.33 3.88 -22.56
CA THR A 91 2.07 3.29 -23.68
C THR A 91 1.14 3.09 -24.88
N PHE A 92 1.70 2.70 -26.03
CA PHE A 92 0.89 2.25 -27.15
C PHE A 92 -0.06 1.12 -26.73
N LYS A 93 -1.22 1.04 -27.39
CA LYS A 93 -2.20 -0.02 -27.19
C LYS A 93 -1.53 -1.41 -27.27
N PRO A 94 -1.97 -2.40 -26.48
CA PRO A 94 -1.50 -3.76 -26.63
C PRO A 94 -1.63 -4.23 -28.08
N ARG A 95 -0.61 -4.94 -28.59
CA ARG A 95 -0.73 -5.67 -29.86
C ARG A 95 -1.61 -6.89 -29.62
N ASP A 96 -2.90 -6.68 -29.74
CA ASP A 96 -3.87 -7.77 -29.70
C ASP A 96 -3.87 -8.50 -31.05
N ARG A 97 -3.68 -9.82 -31.00
CA ARG A 97 -3.75 -10.72 -32.17
C ARG A 97 -5.10 -10.68 -32.90
N PHE A 98 -6.13 -10.14 -32.26
CA PHE A 98 -7.48 -9.99 -32.81
C PHE A 98 -7.76 -8.58 -33.36
N LEU A 99 -6.82 -7.63 -33.22
CA LEU A 99 -6.96 -6.24 -33.71
C LEU A 99 -6.24 -5.97 -35.04
N GLU A 100 -5.63 -6.99 -35.66
CA GLU A 100 -5.14 -6.89 -37.04
C GLU A 100 -6.34 -6.91 -38.00
N LYS A 101 -6.55 -5.81 -38.74
CA LYS A 101 -7.57 -5.78 -39.80
C LYS A 101 -7.17 -6.78 -40.89
N PRO A 102 -8.10 -7.62 -41.41
CA PRO A 102 -7.87 -8.29 -42.67
C PRO A 102 -7.79 -7.24 -43.77
N HIS A 103 -6.80 -7.41 -44.64
CA HIS A 103 -6.59 -6.61 -45.85
C HIS A 103 -7.77 -6.71 -46.83
#